data_AF-A0A0D7B6W7-F1
#
_entry.id   AF-A0A0D7B6W7-F1
#
_cell.length_a   1.000
_cell.length_b   1.000
_cell.length_c   1.000
_cell.angle_alpha   90.00
_cell.angle_beta   90.00
_cell.angle_gamma   90.00
#
_symmetry.space_group_name_H-M   'P 1'
#
loop_
_entity.id
_entity.type
_entity.pdbx_description
1 polymer ?
#
loop_
_entity_poly.entity_id
_entity_poly.type
_entity_poly.pdbx_seq_one_letter_code
_entity_poly.pdbx_strand_id
1 'polypeptide(L)'
;MTSPLLIISALTVPLSALLYQFYAAPFITSLGVFRTIHPVNPEWFTSNCQTNSERQNCEKIVLHQESGLVYMACASIEQRWRWLNGMPEQAPAAGDITHLAIYDPATQSTRRVTLDGFDMSRTIIFHGMDVVPDESGAAVYIYLVHHRMPVEGTPMALGYYDSAIEVFESKVGSTNAKHLHTFSRNNVLLTPNDVVGSNDGKSVYFTNDGSKAAPRRGGSLGHLLSDLFAPSLTVGYCHSVDGCKVALGGLTSPNGIATSGNGTLYIASSLVSGLLVTQRLDDNTLARIETIPTEQATDNLSVDGDGAIWGAGLPRLLPDCQSAFDNITFPVPHWTVKAHLNQVSTPGNKYNVQKVVEDDGHKLRFITTVAYDSKRSKLYIHGLSTPYLTVCDYS
;
A
#
# COMPACT_ATOMS: atom_id res chain seq x y z
N MET A 1 -40.90 -11.45 42.66
CA MET A 1 -40.77 -11.77 41.22
C MET A 1 -39.97 -10.66 40.57
N THR A 2 -38.77 -10.95 40.10
CA THR A 2 -37.97 -9.98 39.33
C THR A 2 -38.69 -9.68 38.01
N SER A 3 -38.86 -8.39 37.70
CA SER A 3 -39.55 -7.97 36.47
C SER A 3 -38.84 -8.57 35.25
N PRO A 4 -39.57 -9.17 34.28
CA PRO A 4 -38.98 -9.63 33.02
C PRO A 4 -38.16 -8.55 32.31
N LEU A 5 -38.60 -7.28 32.43
CA LEU A 5 -37.86 -6.12 31.90
C LEU A 5 -36.50 -5.92 32.56
N LEU A 6 -36.40 -6.14 33.88
CA LEU A 6 -35.13 -6.03 34.62
C LEU A 6 -34.14 -7.11 34.19
N ILE A 7 -34.62 -8.33 33.94
CA ILE A 7 -33.79 -9.44 33.48
C ILE A 7 -33.32 -9.21 32.03
N ILE A 8 -34.22 -8.77 31.15
CA ILE A 8 -33.87 -8.45 29.74
C ILE A 8 -32.83 -7.34 29.70
N SER A 9 -33.05 -6.21 30.41
CA SER A 9 -32.09 -5.11 30.46
C SER A 9 -30.74 -5.51 31.08
N ALA A 10 -30.74 -6.35 32.12
CA ALA A 10 -29.52 -6.83 32.77
C ALA A 10 -28.67 -7.73 31.86
N LEU A 11 -29.24 -8.32 30.80
CA LEU A 11 -28.51 -9.14 29.83
C LEU A 11 -28.18 -8.36 28.55
N THR A 12 -29.09 -7.51 28.07
CA THR A 12 -28.90 -6.77 26.81
C THR A 12 -27.87 -5.66 26.94
N VAL A 13 -27.83 -4.93 28.06
CA VAL A 13 -26.87 -3.83 28.25
C VAL A 13 -25.43 -4.35 28.29
N PRO A 14 -25.05 -5.36 29.09
CA PRO A 14 -23.69 -5.90 29.07
C PRO A 14 -23.32 -6.51 27.73
N LEU A 15 -24.23 -7.24 27.08
CA LEU A 15 -23.97 -7.81 25.76
C LEU A 15 -23.71 -6.72 24.72
N SER A 16 -24.50 -5.65 24.74
CA SER A 16 -24.32 -4.50 23.84
C SER A 16 -23.02 -3.75 24.13
N ALA A 17 -22.65 -3.62 25.41
CA ALA A 17 -21.38 -3.04 25.81
C ALA A 17 -20.18 -3.88 25.36
N LEU A 18 -20.26 -5.22 25.46
CA LEU A 18 -19.24 -6.13 24.94
C LEU A 18 -19.14 -6.06 23.42
N LEU A 19 -20.27 -6.06 22.70
CA LEU A 19 -20.29 -5.90 21.25
C LEU A 19 -19.68 -4.55 20.84
N TYR A 20 -20.02 -3.48 21.54
CA TYR A 20 -19.43 -2.17 21.30
C TYR A 20 -17.93 -2.18 21.57
N GLN A 21 -17.49 -2.64 22.74
CA GLN A 21 -16.09 -2.57 23.16
C GLN A 21 -15.16 -3.42 22.29
N PHE A 22 -15.59 -4.63 21.92
CA PHE A 22 -14.73 -5.59 21.23
C PHE A 22 -14.84 -5.57 19.72
N TYR A 23 -15.96 -5.07 19.16
CA TYR A 23 -16.19 -5.08 17.72
C TYR A 23 -16.39 -3.68 17.15
N ALA A 24 -17.31 -2.88 17.71
CA ALA A 24 -17.65 -1.58 17.11
C ALA A 24 -16.59 -0.50 17.37
N ALA A 25 -16.11 -0.36 18.61
CA ALA A 25 -15.19 0.71 19.00
C ALA A 25 -13.83 0.63 18.30
N PRO A 26 -13.12 -0.53 18.25
CA PRO A 26 -11.85 -0.63 17.52
C PRO A 26 -12.00 -0.31 16.04
N PHE A 27 -13.14 -0.67 15.46
CA PHE A 27 -13.47 -0.37 14.06
C PHE A 27 -13.73 1.13 13.85
N ILE A 28 -14.60 1.75 14.66
CA ILE A 28 -14.87 3.19 14.60
C ILE A 28 -13.57 4.00 14.80
N THR A 29 -12.69 3.54 15.69
CA THR A 29 -11.37 4.12 15.90
C THR A 29 -10.49 3.97 14.65
N SER A 30 -10.42 2.78 14.05
CA SER A 30 -9.65 2.52 12.82
C SER A 30 -10.14 3.34 11.62
N LEU A 31 -11.45 3.61 11.55
CA LEU A 31 -12.05 4.46 10.52
C LEU A 31 -11.75 5.96 10.72
N GLY A 32 -11.28 6.36 11.90
CA GLY A 32 -10.92 7.74 12.21
C GLY A 32 -12.09 8.72 12.27
N VAL A 33 -13.34 8.25 12.45
CA VAL A 33 -14.56 9.09 12.39
C VAL A 33 -14.49 10.28 13.36
N PHE A 34 -13.98 10.04 14.56
CA PHE A 34 -13.83 11.05 15.61
C PHE A 34 -12.38 11.51 15.81
N ARG A 35 -11.47 11.18 14.87
CA ARG A 35 -10.06 11.51 15.01
C ARG A 35 -9.83 13.00 14.77
N THR A 36 -9.21 13.64 15.75
CA THR A 36 -8.60 14.97 15.60
C THR A 36 -7.15 14.82 15.19
N ILE A 37 -6.72 15.55 14.16
CA ILE A 37 -5.33 15.55 13.72
C ILE A 37 -4.53 16.51 14.61
N HIS A 38 -3.44 16.02 15.17
CA HIS A 38 -2.51 16.82 15.95
C HIS A 38 -1.15 16.75 15.26
N PRO A 39 -0.71 17.80 14.54
CA PRO A 39 0.56 17.75 13.85
C PRO A 39 1.71 17.40 14.80
N VAL A 40 2.45 16.34 14.47
CA VAL A 40 3.59 15.88 15.26
C VAL A 40 4.85 16.47 14.66
N ASN A 41 5.67 17.11 15.51
CA ASN A 41 6.94 17.73 15.13
C ASN A 41 6.85 18.71 13.94
N PRO A 42 5.88 19.66 13.91
CA PRO A 42 5.68 20.55 12.76
C PRO A 42 6.88 21.47 12.47
N GLU A 43 7.62 21.87 13.49
CA GLU A 43 8.84 22.69 13.36
C GLU A 43 9.99 21.88 12.75
N TRP A 44 10.18 20.63 13.20
CA TRP A 44 11.15 19.71 12.61
C TRP A 44 10.83 19.45 11.15
N PHE A 45 9.57 19.15 10.82
CA PHE A 45 9.16 18.89 9.44
C PHE A 45 9.48 20.10 8.55
N THR A 46 9.16 21.31 9.02
CA THR A 46 9.41 22.55 8.26
C THR A 46 10.91 22.82 8.07
N SER A 47 11.74 22.42 9.04
CA SER A 47 13.19 22.70 9.02
C SER A 47 14.01 21.63 8.30
N ASN A 48 13.52 20.39 8.25
CA ASN A 48 14.29 19.23 7.78
C ASN A 48 13.75 18.63 6.48
N CYS A 49 12.58 19.03 6.01
CA CYS A 49 11.97 18.48 4.81
C CYS A 49 11.99 19.46 3.63
N GLN A 50 12.26 18.93 2.45
CA GLN A 50 12.20 19.63 1.18
C GLN A 50 11.23 18.92 0.24
N THR A 51 10.51 19.68 -0.57
CA THR A 51 9.59 19.15 -1.57
C THR A 51 10.17 19.31 -2.97
N ASN A 52 9.87 18.35 -3.84
CA ASN A 52 10.22 18.43 -5.25
C ASN A 52 8.99 18.16 -6.12
N SER A 53 8.58 19.19 -6.87
CA SER A 53 7.32 19.24 -7.64
C SER A 53 7.37 18.60 -9.02
N GLU A 54 8.54 18.19 -9.51
CA GLU A 54 8.66 17.42 -10.75
C GLU A 54 8.16 15.97 -10.61
N ARG A 55 7.72 15.60 -9.40
CA ARG A 55 7.38 14.24 -8.97
C ARG A 55 5.99 14.24 -8.38
N GLN A 56 5.01 13.79 -9.16
CA GLN A 56 3.61 13.91 -8.76
C GLN A 56 2.91 12.56 -8.80
N ASN A 57 2.07 12.33 -7.79
CA ASN A 57 1.07 11.27 -7.69
C ASN A 57 1.64 9.85 -7.86
N CYS A 58 2.82 9.60 -7.27
CA CYS A 58 3.40 8.29 -7.20
C CYS A 58 2.90 7.57 -5.94
N GLU A 59 1.97 6.65 -6.14
CA GLU A 59 1.28 5.93 -5.06
C GLU A 59 2.25 4.98 -4.32
N LYS A 60 3.14 4.32 -5.07
CA LYS A 60 4.24 3.54 -4.53
C LYS A 60 5.59 4.14 -4.88
N ILE A 61 6.46 4.18 -3.87
CA ILE A 61 7.90 4.37 -4.03
C ILE A 61 8.67 3.19 -3.41
N VAL A 62 9.81 2.84 -3.98
CA VAL A 62 10.71 1.80 -3.46
C VAL A 62 12.12 2.35 -3.41
N LEU A 63 12.73 2.33 -2.23
CA LEU A 63 14.11 2.71 -2.04
C LEU A 63 15.02 1.52 -2.33
N HIS A 64 15.96 1.68 -3.26
CA HIS A 64 17.08 0.76 -3.39
C HIS A 64 18.19 1.16 -2.41
N GLN A 65 18.18 0.55 -1.22
CA GLN A 65 19.00 0.94 -0.07
C GLN A 65 20.49 1.13 -0.39
N GLU A 66 21.07 0.23 -1.20
CA GLU A 66 22.49 0.26 -1.55
C GLU A 66 22.87 1.51 -2.35
N SER A 67 22.09 1.85 -3.39
CA SER A 67 22.39 3.01 -4.24
C SER A 67 21.79 4.32 -3.72
N GLY A 68 20.74 4.25 -2.90
CA GLY A 68 19.96 5.42 -2.47
C GLY A 68 18.97 5.91 -3.53
N LEU A 69 18.84 5.22 -4.66
CA LEU A 69 17.89 5.57 -5.71
C LEU A 69 16.47 5.21 -5.28
N VAL A 70 15.51 6.06 -5.63
CA VAL A 70 14.08 5.85 -5.31
C VAL A 70 13.31 5.60 -6.60
N TYR A 71 12.80 4.39 -6.75
CA TYR A 71 11.94 4.00 -7.87
C TYR A 71 10.49 4.41 -7.55
N MET A 72 9.75 4.90 -8.53
CA MET A 72 8.44 5.53 -8.31
C MET A 72 7.44 5.13 -9.39
N ALA A 73 6.27 4.63 -8.98
CA ALA A 73 5.15 4.29 -9.86
C ALA A 73 4.17 5.47 -9.94
N CYS A 74 4.32 6.32 -10.96
CA CYS A 74 3.71 7.65 -11.04
C CYS A 74 2.58 7.75 -12.05
N ALA A 75 1.70 8.73 -11.85
CA ALA A 75 0.60 9.01 -12.74
C ALA A 75 0.17 10.49 -12.74
N SER A 76 -0.67 10.90 -13.70
CA SER A 76 -1.39 12.16 -13.55
C SER A 76 -2.52 12.05 -12.51
N ILE A 77 -2.84 13.17 -11.88
CA ILE A 77 -3.93 13.27 -10.90
C ILE A 77 -5.28 12.89 -11.50
N GLU A 78 -5.53 13.29 -12.75
CA GLU A 78 -6.73 12.95 -13.51
C GLU A 78 -6.84 11.43 -13.71
N GLN A 79 -5.72 10.78 -14.03
CA GLN A 79 -5.71 9.35 -14.27
C GLN A 79 -5.92 8.54 -13.00
N ARG A 80 -5.34 8.97 -11.88
CA ARG A 80 -5.62 8.41 -10.54
C ARG A 80 -7.11 8.52 -10.23
N TRP A 81 -7.71 9.68 -10.43
CA TRP A 81 -9.14 9.89 -10.17
C TRP A 81 -10.05 9.02 -11.04
N ARG A 82 -9.75 8.92 -12.36
CA ARG A 82 -10.51 8.05 -13.27
C ARG A 82 -10.43 6.58 -12.84
N TRP A 83 -9.23 6.11 -12.51
CA TRP A 83 -9.03 4.75 -12.01
C TRP A 83 -9.77 4.49 -10.70
N LEU A 84 -9.68 5.39 -9.72
CA LEU A 84 -10.41 5.25 -8.45
C LEU A 84 -11.93 5.17 -8.67
N ASN A 85 -12.46 5.87 -9.68
CA ASN A 85 -13.89 5.93 -9.91
C ASN A 85 -14.43 4.87 -10.89
N GLY A 86 -13.59 3.98 -11.42
CA GLY A 86 -14.04 3.00 -12.41
C GLY A 86 -14.37 3.63 -13.78
N MET A 87 -13.96 4.86 -14.01
CA MET A 87 -14.38 5.70 -15.15
C MET A 87 -13.44 5.74 -16.37
N PRO A 88 -12.35 4.95 -16.52
CA PRO A 88 -11.65 4.99 -17.79
C PRO A 88 -12.51 4.30 -18.86
N GLU A 89 -13.06 5.09 -19.78
CA GLU A 89 -13.76 4.60 -20.98
C GLU A 89 -12.78 4.04 -22.02
N GLN A 90 -11.57 4.57 -22.03
CA GLN A 90 -10.45 4.15 -22.86
C GLN A 90 -9.13 4.33 -22.10
N ALA A 91 -8.11 3.58 -22.52
CA ALA A 91 -6.76 3.83 -22.04
C ALA A 91 -6.30 5.23 -22.50
N PRO A 92 -5.52 5.97 -21.70
CA PRO A 92 -5.05 7.28 -22.10
C PRO A 92 -4.16 7.19 -23.35
N ALA A 93 -4.34 8.12 -24.29
CA ALA A 93 -3.62 8.12 -25.57
C ALA A 93 -2.11 8.39 -25.43
N ALA A 94 -1.61 8.77 -24.24
CA ALA A 94 -0.22 9.08 -23.99
C ALA A 94 0.34 8.29 -22.79
N GLY A 95 1.39 7.52 -23.04
CA GLY A 95 2.19 6.85 -22.00
C GLY A 95 2.91 7.82 -21.05
N ASP A 96 2.86 9.12 -21.32
CA ASP A 96 3.41 10.15 -20.44
C ASP A 96 2.60 10.36 -19.15
N ILE A 97 1.37 9.86 -19.10
CA ILE A 97 0.49 9.99 -17.95
C ILE A 97 0.93 9.02 -16.85
N THR A 98 0.97 7.72 -17.16
CA THR A 98 1.34 6.64 -16.23
C THR A 98 2.72 6.13 -16.58
N HIS A 99 3.66 6.22 -15.65
CA HIS A 99 5.06 5.89 -15.94
C HIS A 99 5.83 5.44 -14.70
N LEU A 100 6.91 4.68 -14.96
CA LEU A 100 7.93 4.37 -13.97
C LEU A 100 9.01 5.45 -14.02
N ALA A 101 9.47 5.88 -12.85
CA ALA A 101 10.53 6.88 -12.74
C ALA A 101 11.54 6.49 -11.66
N ILE A 102 12.75 7.04 -11.77
CA ILE A 102 13.81 6.91 -10.77
C ILE A 102 14.21 8.31 -10.34
N TYR A 103 14.14 8.56 -9.04
CA TYR A 103 14.69 9.72 -8.40
C TYR A 103 16.10 9.43 -7.89
N ASP A 104 17.02 10.32 -8.24
CA ASP A 104 18.40 10.31 -7.77
C ASP A 104 18.61 11.46 -6.75
N PRO A 105 18.76 11.15 -5.45
CA PRO A 105 18.99 12.17 -4.42
C PRO A 105 20.30 12.94 -4.59
N ALA A 106 21.31 12.37 -5.25
CA ALA A 106 22.60 13.02 -5.42
C ALA A 106 22.53 14.15 -6.45
N THR A 107 21.75 13.96 -7.52
CA THR A 107 21.54 14.98 -8.57
C THR A 107 20.25 15.77 -8.39
N GLN A 108 19.42 15.38 -7.41
CA GLN A 108 18.06 15.89 -7.19
C GLN A 108 17.17 15.84 -8.44
N SER A 109 17.40 14.86 -9.33
CA SER A 109 16.71 14.76 -10.63
C SER A 109 15.87 13.49 -10.72
N THR A 110 14.80 13.56 -11.53
CA THR A 110 13.99 12.39 -11.89
C THR A 110 14.23 12.02 -13.33
N ARG A 111 14.36 10.72 -13.60
CA ARG A 111 14.41 10.20 -14.96
C ARG A 111 13.33 9.15 -15.15
N ARG A 112 12.62 9.23 -16.27
CA ARG A 112 11.64 8.20 -16.66
C ARG A 112 12.36 6.94 -17.12
N VAL A 113 11.76 5.80 -16.82
CA VAL A 113 12.23 4.49 -17.27
C VAL A 113 11.49 4.11 -18.54
N THR A 114 12.24 3.85 -19.60
CA THR A 114 11.74 3.24 -20.83
C THR A 114 11.50 1.74 -20.58
N LEU A 115 10.30 1.27 -20.91
CA LEU A 115 9.89 -0.13 -20.75
C LEU A 115 10.03 -0.86 -22.09
N ASP A 116 11.16 -1.55 -22.26
CA ASP A 116 11.50 -2.24 -23.50
C ASP A 116 10.70 -3.53 -23.66
N GLY A 117 10.10 -3.73 -24.84
CA GLY A 117 9.31 -4.92 -25.15
C GLY A 117 7.94 -4.96 -24.45
N PHE A 118 7.46 -3.82 -23.94
CA PHE A 118 6.20 -3.73 -23.22
C PHE A 118 5.15 -2.90 -23.97
N ASP A 119 3.94 -3.45 -24.10
CA ASP A 119 2.81 -2.74 -24.71
C ASP A 119 1.99 -1.97 -23.66
N MET A 120 2.04 -0.64 -23.74
CA MET A 120 1.29 0.26 -22.89
C MET A 120 -0.10 0.64 -23.43
N SER A 121 -0.53 0.09 -24.56
CA SER A 121 -1.77 0.47 -25.25
C SER A 121 -3.03 0.36 -24.39
N ARG A 122 -3.03 -0.55 -23.41
CA ARG A 122 -4.13 -0.78 -22.46
C ARG A 122 -3.86 -0.24 -21.06
N THR A 123 -2.71 0.39 -20.82
CA THR A 123 -2.31 0.84 -19.48
C THR A 123 -3.26 1.91 -18.96
N ILE A 124 -3.81 1.68 -17.77
CA ILE A 124 -4.58 2.70 -17.03
C ILE A 124 -3.66 3.33 -16.01
N ILE A 125 -3.10 2.52 -15.10
CA ILE A 125 -2.31 3.00 -13.98
C ILE A 125 -1.29 1.95 -13.54
N PHE A 126 -0.13 2.43 -13.10
CA PHE A 126 0.82 1.67 -12.29
C PHE A 126 0.56 1.97 -10.81
N HIS A 127 0.62 0.92 -10.00
CA HIS A 127 0.19 0.96 -8.61
C HIS A 127 1.32 0.49 -7.69
N GLY A 128 1.08 -0.51 -6.84
CA GLY A 128 2.13 -1.13 -6.03
C GLY A 128 3.27 -1.71 -6.86
N MET A 129 4.43 -1.81 -6.22
CA MET A 129 5.68 -2.12 -6.89
C MET A 129 6.71 -2.63 -5.88
N ASP A 130 7.56 -3.53 -6.34
CA ASP A 130 8.79 -3.91 -5.65
C ASP A 130 9.99 -3.82 -6.59
N VAL A 131 11.18 -3.56 -6.03
CA VAL A 131 12.44 -3.48 -6.76
C VAL A 131 13.47 -4.31 -6.01
N VAL A 132 13.72 -5.51 -6.55
CA VAL A 132 14.48 -6.54 -5.86
C VAL A 132 15.83 -6.71 -6.56
N PRO A 133 16.97 -6.48 -5.88
CA PRO A 133 18.28 -6.79 -6.43
C PRO A 133 18.38 -8.27 -6.80
N ASP A 134 19.07 -8.56 -7.91
CA ASP A 134 19.48 -9.93 -8.21
C ASP A 134 20.53 -10.42 -7.19
N GLU A 135 20.88 -11.71 -7.23
CA GLU A 135 21.88 -12.27 -6.33
C GLU A 135 23.25 -11.56 -6.38
N SER A 136 23.61 -11.01 -7.55
CA SER A 136 24.86 -10.26 -7.71
C SER A 136 24.79 -8.80 -7.24
N GLY A 137 23.58 -8.26 -7.09
CA GLY A 137 23.32 -6.84 -6.82
C GLY A 137 23.61 -5.90 -8.00
N ALA A 138 23.92 -6.43 -9.18
CA ALA A 138 24.22 -5.65 -10.38
C ALA A 138 22.95 -5.28 -11.17
N ALA A 139 21.91 -6.12 -11.07
CA ALA A 139 20.62 -5.93 -11.69
C ALA A 139 19.52 -5.83 -10.62
N VAL A 140 18.36 -5.36 -11.05
CA VAL A 140 17.13 -5.36 -10.27
C VAL A 140 16.02 -5.96 -11.10
N TYR A 141 15.16 -6.74 -10.44
CA TYR A 141 13.86 -7.12 -10.93
C TYR A 141 12.82 -6.12 -10.40
N ILE A 142 12.05 -5.54 -11.31
CA ILE A 142 10.99 -4.60 -10.99
C ILE A 142 9.66 -5.33 -11.19
N TYR A 143 8.95 -5.54 -10.09
CA TYR A 143 7.61 -6.12 -10.09
C TYR A 143 6.61 -4.98 -9.99
N LEU A 144 5.74 -4.84 -10.98
CA LEU A 144 4.88 -3.68 -11.12
C LEU A 144 3.42 -4.09 -11.26
N VAL A 145 2.59 -3.67 -10.30
CA VAL A 145 1.14 -3.82 -10.42
C VAL A 145 0.65 -2.91 -11.53
N HIS A 146 0.01 -3.54 -12.52
CA HIS A 146 -0.45 -2.91 -13.74
C HIS A 146 -1.95 -3.10 -13.88
N HIS A 147 -2.71 -2.02 -13.68
CA HIS A 147 -4.12 -2.01 -13.99
C HIS A 147 -4.30 -1.57 -15.44
N ARG A 148 -4.91 -2.45 -16.24
CA ARG A 148 -5.14 -2.25 -17.67
C ARG A 148 -6.62 -2.34 -18.02
N MET A 149 -6.99 -1.65 -19.10
CA MET A 149 -8.30 -1.79 -19.73
C MET A 149 -8.55 -3.26 -20.07
N PRO A 150 -9.75 -3.82 -19.89
CA PRO A 150 -10.12 -5.11 -20.46
C PRO A 150 -9.92 -5.14 -22.00
N VAL A 151 -9.80 -6.34 -22.57
CA VAL A 151 -9.67 -6.51 -24.05
C VAL A 151 -10.94 -6.00 -24.75
N GLU A 152 -12.09 -6.31 -24.17
CA GLU A 152 -13.41 -5.92 -24.66
C GLU A 152 -14.22 -5.34 -23.51
N GLY A 153 -15.02 -4.30 -23.78
CA GLY A 153 -15.83 -3.62 -22.77
C GLY A 153 -15.04 -2.65 -21.88
N THR A 154 -15.73 -2.09 -20.89
CA THR A 154 -15.16 -1.13 -19.94
C THR A 154 -15.07 -1.75 -18.54
N PRO A 155 -14.16 -1.28 -17.67
CA PRO A 155 -14.08 -1.74 -16.29
C PRO A 155 -15.41 -1.63 -15.55
N MET A 156 -16.15 -0.53 -15.75
CA MET A 156 -17.46 -0.32 -15.13
C MET A 156 -18.48 -1.38 -15.58
N ALA A 157 -18.56 -1.66 -16.88
CA ALA A 157 -19.51 -2.64 -17.41
C ALA A 157 -19.19 -4.08 -16.97
N LEU A 158 -17.91 -4.40 -16.85
CA LEU A 158 -17.44 -5.73 -16.47
C LEU A 158 -17.31 -5.94 -14.96
N GLY A 159 -17.30 -4.85 -14.19
CA GLY A 159 -17.06 -4.89 -12.74
C GLY A 159 -15.61 -5.15 -12.34
N TYR A 160 -14.64 -5.09 -13.28
CA TYR A 160 -13.22 -5.34 -12.98
C TYR A 160 -12.26 -4.65 -13.95
N TYR A 161 -11.04 -4.41 -13.48
CA TYR A 161 -9.88 -4.15 -14.33
C TYR A 161 -9.18 -5.46 -14.69
N ASP A 162 -8.61 -5.56 -15.89
CA ASP A 162 -7.82 -6.73 -16.30
C ASP A 162 -6.41 -6.69 -15.69
N SER A 163 -6.33 -6.47 -14.37
CA SER A 163 -5.08 -6.23 -13.64
C SER A 163 -4.09 -7.37 -13.80
N ALA A 164 -2.81 -7.01 -13.87
CA ALA A 164 -1.69 -7.94 -13.96
C ALA A 164 -0.54 -7.48 -13.07
N ILE A 165 0.47 -8.33 -12.91
CA ILE A 165 1.78 -7.95 -12.37
C ILE A 165 2.81 -8.15 -13.48
N GLU A 166 3.50 -7.09 -13.83
CA GLU A 166 4.52 -7.08 -14.87
C GLU A 166 5.91 -7.22 -14.23
N VAL A 167 6.78 -8.04 -14.83
CA VAL A 167 8.15 -8.21 -14.35
C VAL A 167 9.12 -7.66 -15.37
N PHE A 168 9.99 -6.76 -14.93
CA PHE A 168 11.06 -6.19 -15.74
C PHE A 168 12.43 -6.47 -15.13
N GLU A 169 13.45 -6.56 -15.97
CA GLU A 169 14.86 -6.59 -15.57
C GLU A 169 15.52 -5.26 -15.95
N SER A 170 16.30 -4.69 -15.03
CA SER A 170 17.05 -3.47 -15.28
C SER A 170 18.39 -3.49 -14.55
N LYS A 171 19.37 -2.72 -15.03
CA LYS A 171 20.55 -2.40 -14.22
C LYS A 171 20.16 -1.36 -13.18
N VAL A 172 20.77 -1.41 -11.98
CA VAL A 172 20.54 -0.41 -10.94
C VAL A 172 20.71 1.02 -11.51
N GLY A 173 19.68 1.84 -11.39
CA GLY A 173 19.66 3.24 -11.87
C GLY A 173 19.59 3.47 -13.39
N SER A 174 19.47 2.41 -14.19
CA SER A 174 19.24 2.52 -15.63
C SER A 174 17.87 3.11 -15.95
N THR A 175 17.78 3.92 -17.00
CA THR A 175 16.51 4.42 -17.56
C THR A 175 15.88 3.47 -18.56
N ASN A 176 16.32 2.22 -18.59
CA ASN A 176 15.80 1.19 -19.46
C ASN A 176 15.55 -0.07 -18.63
N ALA A 177 14.34 -0.60 -18.71
CA ALA A 177 13.93 -1.84 -18.08
C ALA A 177 13.28 -2.75 -19.11
N LYS A 178 13.82 -3.95 -19.28
CA LYS A 178 13.36 -4.95 -20.25
C LYS A 178 12.24 -5.78 -19.66
N HIS A 179 11.10 -5.85 -20.33
CA HIS A 179 10.01 -6.75 -19.94
C HIS A 179 10.44 -8.21 -20.05
N LEU A 180 10.16 -8.98 -19.00
CA LEU A 180 10.43 -10.41 -18.94
C LEU A 180 9.17 -11.22 -19.18
N HIS A 181 8.14 -10.99 -18.36
CA HIS A 181 6.87 -11.68 -18.44
C HIS A 181 5.78 -10.98 -17.62
N THR A 182 4.54 -11.46 -17.79
CA THR A 182 3.33 -10.95 -17.15
C THR A 182 2.64 -12.05 -16.35
N PHE A 183 2.38 -11.80 -15.07
CA PHE A 183 1.38 -12.56 -14.31
C PHE A 183 -0.01 -11.99 -14.61
N SER A 184 -0.72 -12.63 -15.54
CA SER A 184 -2.05 -12.18 -15.94
C SER A 184 -3.13 -12.52 -14.91
N ARG A 185 -4.20 -11.72 -14.91
CA ARG A 185 -5.44 -11.96 -14.15
C ARG A 185 -5.88 -13.42 -14.24
N ASN A 186 -6.22 -14.00 -13.10
CA ASN A 186 -6.76 -15.37 -13.01
C ASN A 186 -7.68 -15.49 -11.77
N ASN A 187 -7.99 -16.70 -11.33
CA ASN A 187 -8.85 -16.94 -10.17
C ASN A 187 -8.21 -16.58 -8.81
N VAL A 188 -6.90 -16.33 -8.77
CA VAL A 188 -6.11 -15.91 -7.61
C VAL A 188 -5.71 -14.42 -7.72
N LEU A 189 -5.18 -13.99 -8.87
CA LEU A 189 -4.80 -12.61 -9.14
C LEU A 189 -5.99 -11.83 -9.66
N LEU A 190 -6.65 -11.08 -8.77
CA LEU A 190 -7.93 -10.42 -9.04
C LEU A 190 -7.82 -8.90 -8.91
N THR A 191 -7.31 -8.41 -7.80
CA THR A 191 -7.29 -6.98 -7.45
C THR A 191 -5.96 -6.65 -6.79
N PRO A 192 -4.83 -6.92 -7.48
CA PRO A 192 -3.50 -6.70 -6.91
C PRO A 192 -3.37 -5.24 -6.45
N ASN A 193 -2.89 -5.03 -5.23
CA ASN A 193 -2.61 -3.71 -4.68
C ASN A 193 -1.11 -3.47 -4.63
N ASP A 194 -0.39 -4.29 -3.86
CA ASP A 194 1.05 -4.20 -3.67
C ASP A 194 1.71 -5.59 -3.75
N VAL A 195 3.03 -5.61 -3.93
CA VAL A 195 3.79 -6.82 -4.26
C VAL A 195 5.09 -6.95 -3.49
N VAL A 196 5.55 -8.20 -3.30
CA VAL A 196 6.92 -8.56 -2.91
C VAL A 196 7.45 -9.57 -3.91
N GLY A 197 8.52 -9.21 -4.61
CA GLY A 197 9.12 -10.02 -5.66
C GLY A 197 10.22 -10.97 -5.16
N SER A 198 10.61 -11.94 -6.00
CA SER A 198 11.83 -12.72 -5.79
C SER A 198 13.03 -12.12 -6.50
N ASN A 199 14.22 -12.42 -5.98
CA ASN A 199 15.51 -11.96 -6.52
C ASN A 199 15.95 -12.69 -7.81
N ASP A 200 15.09 -13.52 -8.39
CA ASP A 200 15.32 -14.23 -9.65
C ASP A 200 14.31 -13.84 -10.74
N GLY A 201 13.42 -12.90 -10.45
CA GLY A 201 12.40 -12.43 -11.37
C GLY A 201 11.24 -13.41 -11.58
N LYS A 202 11.14 -14.54 -10.85
CA LYS A 202 10.21 -15.63 -11.21
C LYS A 202 8.98 -15.78 -10.33
N SER A 203 8.96 -15.22 -9.13
CA SER A 203 7.83 -15.33 -8.22
C SER A 203 7.47 -14.01 -7.56
N VAL A 204 6.22 -13.92 -7.12
CA VAL A 204 5.69 -12.72 -6.47
C VAL A 204 4.60 -13.08 -5.47
N TYR A 205 4.67 -12.47 -4.28
CA TYR A 205 3.55 -12.35 -3.37
C TYR A 205 2.82 -11.05 -3.66
N PHE A 206 1.49 -11.05 -3.55
CA PHE A 206 0.69 -9.87 -3.81
C PHE A 206 -0.58 -9.83 -2.98
N THR A 207 -1.02 -8.65 -2.58
CA THR A 207 -2.29 -8.44 -1.87
C THR A 207 -3.43 -8.23 -2.85
N ASN A 208 -4.59 -8.84 -2.61
CA ASN A 208 -5.83 -8.52 -3.31
C ASN A 208 -6.70 -7.62 -2.40
N ASP A 209 -6.80 -6.33 -2.71
CA ASP A 209 -7.38 -5.32 -1.81
C ASP A 209 -8.89 -5.07 -1.96
N GLY A 210 -9.48 -5.56 -3.04
CA GLY A 210 -10.87 -5.34 -3.39
C GLY A 210 -11.61 -6.62 -3.69
N SER A 211 -12.93 -6.61 -3.46
CA SER A 211 -13.82 -7.65 -3.95
C SER A 211 -13.80 -7.72 -5.49
N LYS A 212 -14.15 -8.88 -6.05
CA LYS A 212 -14.12 -9.19 -7.49
C LYS A 212 -14.89 -8.21 -8.42
N ALA A 213 -15.69 -7.29 -7.87
CA ALA A 213 -16.78 -6.61 -8.56
C ALA A 213 -16.88 -5.09 -8.34
N ALA A 214 -15.81 -4.39 -7.95
CA ALA A 214 -15.88 -2.95 -7.70
C ALA A 214 -14.75 -2.17 -8.39
N PRO A 215 -14.95 -1.70 -9.64
CA PRO A 215 -14.00 -0.82 -10.31
C PRO A 215 -13.99 0.58 -9.67
N ARG A 216 -15.05 0.96 -8.94
CA ARG A 216 -15.09 2.13 -8.05
C ARG A 216 -14.51 1.77 -6.68
N ARG A 217 -13.39 2.39 -6.35
CA ARG A 217 -12.71 2.37 -5.05
C ARG A 217 -13.36 3.45 -4.17
N GLY A 218 -14.27 3.03 -3.29
CA GLY A 218 -15.17 3.91 -2.52
C GLY A 218 -16.47 3.19 -2.19
N GLY A 219 -16.35 1.96 -1.67
CA GLY A 219 -17.44 1.00 -1.53
C GLY A 219 -18.64 1.51 -0.73
N SER A 220 -19.81 0.93 -0.98
CA SER A 220 -20.98 1.21 -0.15
C SER A 220 -20.72 0.78 1.30
N LEU A 221 -21.45 1.38 2.26
CA LEU A 221 -21.42 0.96 3.66
C LEU A 221 -21.67 -0.55 3.81
N GLY A 222 -22.48 -1.16 2.93
CA GLY A 222 -22.71 -2.60 2.92
C GLY A 222 -21.46 -3.42 2.58
N HIS A 223 -20.65 -2.98 1.61
CA HIS A 223 -19.37 -3.63 1.31
C HIS A 223 -18.36 -3.49 2.45
N LEU A 224 -18.29 -2.30 3.05
CA LEU A 224 -17.44 -2.03 4.21
C LEU A 224 -17.77 -2.97 5.38
N LEU A 225 -19.06 -3.11 5.69
CA LEU A 225 -19.53 -4.00 6.76
C LEU A 225 -19.31 -5.47 6.41
N SER A 226 -19.48 -5.85 5.13
CA SER A 226 -19.20 -7.21 4.67
C SER A 226 -17.72 -7.58 4.86
N ASP A 227 -16.80 -6.72 4.43
CA ASP A 227 -15.36 -6.96 4.57
C ASP A 227 -14.90 -7.00 6.04
N LEU A 228 -15.63 -6.30 6.92
CA LEU A 228 -15.38 -6.31 8.36
C LEU A 228 -15.88 -7.61 9.04
N PHE A 229 -17.13 -8.01 8.79
CA PHE A 229 -17.74 -9.13 9.51
C PHE A 229 -17.50 -10.50 8.85
N ALA A 230 -17.12 -10.51 7.57
CA ALA A 230 -16.83 -11.71 6.79
C ALA A 230 -15.56 -11.50 5.94
N PRO A 231 -14.39 -11.31 6.57
CA PRO A 231 -13.14 -11.08 5.86
C PRO A 231 -12.83 -12.26 4.93
N SER A 232 -12.59 -11.95 3.66
CA SER A 232 -12.44 -12.96 2.60
C SER A 232 -11.32 -12.66 1.61
N LEU A 233 -10.67 -11.50 1.74
CA LEU A 233 -9.58 -11.10 0.85
C LEU A 233 -8.30 -11.87 1.15
N THR A 234 -7.35 -11.80 0.24
CA THR A 234 -6.24 -12.75 0.17
C THR A 234 -4.89 -12.08 -0.10
N VAL A 235 -3.82 -12.75 0.32
CA VAL A 235 -2.51 -12.65 -0.33
C VAL A 235 -2.39 -13.83 -1.29
N GLY A 236 -2.06 -13.54 -2.54
CA GLY A 236 -1.72 -14.54 -3.54
C GLY A 236 -0.21 -14.73 -3.66
N TYR A 237 0.16 -15.88 -4.22
CA TYR A 237 1.52 -16.19 -4.67
C TYR A 237 1.44 -16.66 -6.11
N CYS A 238 2.29 -16.14 -6.98
CA CYS A 238 2.47 -16.65 -8.34
C CYS A 238 3.93 -17.02 -8.58
N HIS A 239 4.15 -18.06 -9.38
CA HIS A 239 5.44 -18.40 -9.97
C HIS A 239 5.29 -18.54 -11.49
N SER A 240 6.28 -18.07 -12.23
CA SER A 240 6.25 -17.94 -13.70
C SER A 240 5.99 -19.27 -14.43
N VAL A 241 6.32 -20.40 -13.80
CA VAL A 241 6.13 -21.75 -14.33
C VAL A 241 4.97 -22.47 -13.63
N ASP A 242 4.88 -22.37 -12.30
CA ASP A 242 3.95 -23.20 -11.51
C ASP A 242 2.55 -22.58 -11.36
N GLY A 243 2.35 -21.36 -11.87
CA GLY A 243 1.08 -20.65 -11.79
C GLY A 243 0.85 -20.00 -10.43
N CYS A 244 -0.41 -19.76 -10.09
CA CYS A 244 -0.80 -18.97 -8.92
C CYS A 244 -1.63 -19.77 -7.92
N LYS A 245 -1.48 -19.43 -6.63
CA LYS A 245 -2.28 -19.97 -5.52
C LYS A 245 -2.52 -18.92 -4.43
N VAL A 246 -3.56 -19.13 -3.64
CA VAL A 246 -3.80 -18.33 -2.44
C VAL A 246 -2.74 -18.71 -1.40
N ALA A 247 -1.96 -17.72 -0.96
CA ALA A 247 -0.93 -17.89 0.05
C ALA A 247 -1.48 -17.62 1.46
N LEU A 248 -2.44 -16.71 1.58
CA LEU A 248 -3.15 -16.39 2.81
C LEU A 248 -4.57 -15.90 2.48
N GLY A 249 -5.58 -16.31 3.25
CA GLY A 249 -6.96 -15.84 3.07
C GLY A 249 -7.62 -15.44 4.39
N GLY A 250 -8.76 -14.75 4.32
CA GLY A 250 -9.46 -14.24 5.49
C GLY A 250 -8.87 -12.91 5.97
N LEU A 251 -8.60 -12.00 5.04
CA LEU A 251 -8.07 -10.66 5.31
C LEU A 251 -9.15 -9.60 5.10
N THR A 252 -9.03 -8.49 5.83
CA THR A 252 -9.86 -7.30 5.69
C THR A 252 -9.02 -6.23 4.99
N SER A 253 -9.40 -5.85 3.76
CA SER A 253 -8.75 -4.82 2.95
C SER A 253 -7.20 -4.85 3.01
N PRO A 254 -6.55 -5.99 2.68
CA PRO A 254 -5.09 -6.06 2.68
C PRO A 254 -4.54 -5.13 1.61
N ASN A 255 -3.54 -4.33 1.97
CA ASN A 255 -3.02 -3.25 1.13
C ASN A 255 -1.52 -3.43 0.94
N GLY A 256 -0.67 -2.62 1.60
CA GLY A 256 0.78 -2.76 1.54
C GLY A 256 1.30 -4.12 1.97
N ILE A 257 2.31 -4.62 1.26
CA ILE A 257 3.06 -5.81 1.64
C ILE A 257 4.56 -5.52 1.53
N ALA A 258 5.32 -5.94 2.53
CA ALA A 258 6.77 -5.75 2.55
C ALA A 258 7.46 -6.96 3.20
N THR A 259 8.77 -7.11 2.97
CA THR A 259 9.57 -8.18 3.55
C THR A 259 10.92 -7.69 4.04
N SER A 260 11.48 -8.38 5.02
CA SER A 260 12.87 -8.25 5.45
C SER A 260 13.80 -9.28 4.76
N GLY A 261 13.30 -10.02 3.75
CA GLY A 261 14.07 -10.97 2.95
C GLY A 261 14.30 -12.35 3.59
N ASN A 262 14.01 -12.52 4.89
CA ASN A 262 14.16 -13.78 5.63
C ASN A 262 12.92 -14.69 5.57
N GLY A 263 12.00 -14.45 4.64
CA GLY A 263 10.71 -15.13 4.54
C GLY A 263 9.64 -14.62 5.51
N THR A 264 9.94 -13.60 6.34
CA THR A 264 8.91 -12.84 7.06
C THR A 264 8.29 -11.81 6.12
N LEU A 265 6.96 -11.76 6.07
CA LEU A 265 6.21 -10.74 5.32
C LEU A 265 5.29 -9.98 6.28
N TYR A 266 5.24 -8.66 6.08
CA TYR A 266 4.39 -7.73 6.79
C TYR A 266 3.28 -7.27 5.86
N ILE A 267 2.04 -7.32 6.32
CA ILE A 267 0.87 -6.94 5.53
C ILE A 267 0.09 -5.88 6.30
N ALA A 268 -0.14 -4.74 5.65
CA ALA A 268 -1.00 -3.69 6.16
C ALA A 268 -2.47 -3.94 5.78
N SER A 269 -3.37 -3.35 6.56
CA SER A 269 -4.77 -3.21 6.19
C SER A 269 -5.12 -1.74 6.09
N SER A 270 -5.79 -1.38 5.00
CA SER A 270 -6.34 -0.04 4.82
C SER A 270 -7.69 0.14 5.52
N LEU A 271 -8.17 -0.84 6.31
CA LEU A 271 -9.47 -0.76 6.98
C LEU A 271 -9.41 -1.07 8.49
N VAL A 272 -8.48 -1.92 8.93
CA VAL A 272 -8.27 -2.22 10.34
C VAL A 272 -6.88 -1.81 10.78
N SER A 273 -6.73 -1.42 12.04
CA SER A 273 -5.41 -1.10 12.59
C SER A 273 -4.58 -2.36 12.86
N GLY A 274 -3.27 -2.20 12.81
CA GLY A 274 -2.27 -3.24 13.03
C GLY A 274 -1.60 -3.74 11.75
N LEU A 275 -0.38 -4.24 11.90
CA LEU A 275 0.40 -4.87 10.83
C LEU A 275 0.46 -6.37 11.07
N LEU A 276 -0.04 -7.16 10.12
CA LEU A 276 0.01 -8.61 10.20
C LEU A 276 1.41 -9.12 9.89
N VAL A 277 2.01 -9.85 10.82
CA VAL A 277 3.29 -10.53 10.63
C VAL A 277 3.03 -11.97 10.21
N THR A 278 3.66 -12.37 9.11
CA THR A 278 3.54 -13.72 8.57
C THR A 278 4.90 -14.33 8.29
N GLN A 279 4.94 -15.67 8.24
CA GLN A 279 6.12 -16.42 7.87
C GLN A 279 5.80 -17.30 6.66
N ARG A 280 6.69 -17.27 5.66
CA ARG A 280 6.66 -18.18 4.52
C ARG A 280 6.91 -19.63 4.97
N LEU A 281 6.05 -20.54 4.52
CA LEU A 281 6.19 -21.99 4.65
C LEU A 281 6.86 -22.59 3.41
N ASP A 282 7.27 -23.85 3.48
CA ASP A 282 8.00 -24.54 2.39
C ASP A 282 7.21 -24.60 1.08
N ASP A 283 5.89 -24.65 1.17
CA ASP A 283 5.00 -24.62 0.02
C ASP A 283 4.68 -23.18 -0.45
N ASN A 284 5.38 -22.16 0.01
CA ASN A 284 5.12 -20.74 -0.28
C ASN A 284 3.77 -20.20 0.23
N THR A 285 2.99 -20.94 1.02
CA THR A 285 1.88 -20.35 1.79
C THR A 285 2.41 -19.56 2.99
N LEU A 286 1.55 -18.76 3.62
CA LEU A 286 1.92 -17.90 4.73
C LEU A 286 1.22 -18.32 6.02
N ALA A 287 2.00 -18.55 7.07
CA ALA A 287 1.47 -18.72 8.43
C ALA A 287 1.32 -17.36 9.11
N ARG A 288 0.18 -17.11 9.76
CA ARG A 288 0.00 -15.94 10.64
C ARG A 288 0.79 -16.15 11.92
N ILE A 289 1.64 -15.19 12.27
CA ILE A 289 2.46 -15.25 13.48
C ILE A 289 1.85 -14.38 14.57
N GLU A 290 1.66 -13.10 14.28
CA GLU A 290 1.12 -12.12 15.23
C GLU A 290 0.67 -10.85 14.49
N THR A 291 0.09 -9.92 15.23
CA THR A 291 -0.23 -8.58 14.73
C THR A 291 0.51 -7.56 15.57
N ILE A 292 1.27 -6.67 14.91
CA ILE A 292 1.87 -5.49 15.55
C ILE A 292 0.76 -4.45 15.70
N PRO A 293 0.34 -4.08 16.92
CA PRO A 293 -0.73 -3.11 17.08
C PRO A 293 -0.27 -1.72 16.60
N THR A 294 -1.08 -1.08 15.77
CA THR A 294 -0.93 0.34 15.39
C THR A 294 -2.19 1.10 15.78
N GLU A 295 -2.11 2.43 15.83
CA GLU A 295 -3.27 3.25 16.19
C GLU A 295 -4.32 3.34 15.07
N GLN A 296 -3.93 3.12 13.81
CA GLN A 296 -4.76 3.39 12.63
C GLN A 296 -4.48 2.41 11.48
N ALA A 297 -5.39 2.42 10.51
CA ALA A 297 -5.19 1.81 9.21
C ALA A 297 -3.93 2.35 8.51
N THR A 298 -3.27 1.47 7.76
CA THR A 298 -2.02 1.75 7.06
C THR A 298 -2.16 1.32 5.60
N ASP A 299 -1.61 2.13 4.71
CA ASP A 299 -1.57 1.93 3.26
C ASP A 299 -0.33 1.09 2.91
N ASN A 300 0.61 1.59 2.10
CA ASN A 300 1.81 0.82 1.77
C ASN A 300 2.81 0.71 2.93
N LEU A 301 3.55 -0.39 2.90
CA LEU A 301 4.67 -0.67 3.78
C LEU A 301 6.01 -0.61 3.03
N SER A 302 7.06 -0.32 3.78
CA SER A 302 8.46 -0.58 3.40
C SER A 302 9.24 -1.08 4.63
N VAL A 303 10.37 -1.74 4.41
CA VAL A 303 11.30 -2.15 5.46
C VAL A 303 12.64 -1.51 5.15
N ASP A 304 13.25 -0.84 6.12
CA ASP A 304 14.56 -0.20 5.96
C ASP A 304 15.72 -1.18 6.16
N GLY A 305 16.95 -0.72 5.89
CA GLY A 305 18.17 -1.50 6.08
C GLY A 305 18.45 -1.96 7.52
N ASP A 306 17.77 -1.38 8.52
CA ASP A 306 17.90 -1.74 9.93
C ASP A 306 16.78 -2.71 10.38
N GLY A 307 15.87 -3.06 9.47
CA GLY A 307 14.74 -3.96 9.73
C GLY A 307 13.53 -3.27 10.38
N ALA A 308 13.48 -1.94 10.44
CA ALA A 308 12.28 -1.23 10.87
C ALA A 308 11.26 -1.17 9.73
N ILE A 309 10.00 -1.36 10.09
CA ILE A 309 8.86 -1.30 9.18
C ILE A 309 8.34 0.13 9.18
N TRP A 310 8.16 0.69 8.00
CA TRP A 310 7.61 2.01 7.77
C TRP A 310 6.27 1.89 7.06
N GLY A 311 5.28 2.66 7.50
CA GLY A 311 3.94 2.63 6.94
C GLY A 311 3.36 4.03 6.75
N ALA A 312 2.61 4.20 5.66
CA ALA A 312 1.82 5.39 5.44
C ALA A 312 0.44 5.22 6.07
N GLY A 313 0.16 5.96 7.14
CA GLY A 313 -1.07 5.80 7.89
C GLY A 313 -2.16 6.78 7.45
N LEU A 314 -3.41 6.30 7.46
CA LEU A 314 -4.59 7.05 7.04
C LEU A 314 -5.49 7.32 8.27
N PRO A 315 -5.26 8.41 9.02
CA PRO A 315 -5.85 8.60 10.35
C PRO A 315 -7.35 8.96 10.30
N ARG A 316 -7.88 9.30 9.13
CA ARG A 316 -9.29 9.69 8.89
C ARG A 316 -9.85 9.01 7.64
N LEU A 317 -9.73 7.68 7.59
CA LEU A 317 -10.08 6.85 6.44
C LEU A 317 -11.50 7.14 5.91
N LEU A 318 -12.55 6.98 6.73
CA LEU A 318 -13.93 7.11 6.23
C LEU A 318 -14.30 8.55 5.80
N PRO A 319 -14.13 9.59 6.64
CA PRO A 319 -14.59 10.93 6.27
C PRO A 319 -13.75 11.59 5.16
N ASP A 320 -12.44 11.33 5.13
CA ASP A 320 -11.53 12.13 4.29
C ASP A 320 -11.16 11.38 3.00
N CYS A 321 -10.98 10.05 3.02
CA CYS A 321 -10.73 9.30 1.77
C CYS A 321 -11.98 9.23 0.89
N GLN A 322 -13.18 9.16 1.49
CA GLN A 322 -14.43 9.25 0.72
C GLN A 322 -14.55 10.60 0.00
N SER A 323 -14.21 11.69 0.70
CA SER A 323 -14.15 13.03 0.11
C SER A 323 -13.11 13.12 -1.01
N ALA A 324 -12.00 12.40 -0.88
CA ALA A 324 -10.96 12.32 -1.91
C ALA A 324 -11.41 11.54 -3.17
N PHE A 325 -12.33 10.58 -3.05
CA PHE A 325 -12.90 9.90 -4.22
C PHE A 325 -13.78 10.82 -5.06
N ASP A 326 -14.46 11.78 -4.43
CA ASP A 326 -15.23 12.81 -5.13
C ASP A 326 -14.33 13.95 -5.64
N ASN A 327 -13.33 14.37 -4.84
CA ASN A 327 -12.33 15.36 -5.22
C ASN A 327 -10.93 14.89 -4.80
N ILE A 328 -10.14 14.37 -5.75
CA ILE A 328 -8.83 13.76 -5.46
C ILE A 328 -7.78 14.73 -4.89
N THR A 329 -8.04 16.03 -4.95
CA THR A 329 -7.20 17.07 -4.34
C THR A 329 -7.56 17.38 -2.88
N PHE A 330 -8.57 16.71 -2.32
CA PHE A 330 -8.96 16.84 -0.91
C PHE A 330 -7.74 16.58 0.00
N PRO A 331 -7.53 17.40 1.05
CA PRO A 331 -6.39 17.26 1.96
C PRO A 331 -6.60 16.06 2.90
N VAL A 332 -6.39 14.85 2.40
CA VAL A 332 -6.40 13.65 3.24
C VAL A 332 -5.19 13.72 4.18
N PRO A 333 -5.40 13.67 5.50
CA PRO A 333 -4.33 13.75 6.49
C PRO A 333 -3.45 12.50 6.45
N HIS A 334 -2.24 12.63 7.00
CA HIS A 334 -1.24 11.58 6.99
C HIS A 334 -0.60 11.42 8.36
N TRP A 335 -0.24 10.20 8.72
CA TRP A 335 0.77 9.97 9.75
C TRP A 335 1.75 8.88 9.33
N THR A 336 3.02 9.05 9.69
CA THR A 336 4.07 8.06 9.42
C THR A 336 4.20 7.11 10.59
N VAL A 337 3.99 5.82 10.33
CA VAL A 337 4.19 4.73 11.29
C VAL A 337 5.61 4.21 11.14
N LYS A 338 6.36 4.10 12.25
CA LYS A 338 7.59 3.29 12.32
C LYS A 338 7.40 2.22 13.38
N ALA A 339 7.58 0.96 13.01
CA ALA A 339 7.55 -0.18 13.92
C ALA A 339 8.89 -0.94 13.86
N HIS A 340 9.48 -1.27 15.01
CA HIS A 340 10.70 -2.07 15.07
C HIS A 340 10.72 -2.95 16.31
N LEU A 341 11.55 -3.99 16.33
CA LEU A 341 11.72 -4.84 17.51
C LEU A 341 12.40 -4.07 18.64
N ASN A 342 11.90 -4.23 19.86
CA ASN A 342 12.57 -3.72 21.05
C ASN A 342 13.87 -4.48 21.30
N GLN A 343 14.92 -3.76 21.72
CA GLN A 343 16.22 -4.35 22.10
C GLN A 343 16.06 -5.41 23.21
N VAL A 344 15.14 -5.16 24.15
CA VAL A 344 14.74 -6.11 25.19
C VAL A 344 13.26 -6.44 24.98
N SER A 345 12.99 -7.60 24.39
CA SER A 345 11.63 -8.07 24.16
C SER A 345 11.09 -8.81 25.38
N THR A 346 9.94 -8.38 25.89
CA THR A 346 9.11 -9.13 26.83
C THR A 346 7.75 -9.41 26.21
N PRO A 347 6.98 -10.42 26.69
CA PRO A 347 5.58 -10.57 26.30
C PRO A 347 4.84 -9.25 26.51
N GLY A 348 4.21 -8.73 25.46
CA GLY A 348 3.50 -7.44 25.48
C GLY A 348 4.34 -6.19 25.15
N ASN A 349 5.66 -6.30 25.03
CA ASN A 349 6.56 -5.21 24.64
C ASN A 349 7.55 -5.66 23.56
N LYS A 350 7.07 -6.42 22.57
CA LYS A 350 7.94 -6.94 21.50
C LYS A 350 8.33 -5.88 20.48
N TYR A 351 7.40 -4.98 20.15
CA TYR A 351 7.61 -3.94 19.15
C TYR A 351 7.52 -2.56 19.79
N ASN A 352 8.41 -1.67 19.38
CA ASN A 352 8.24 -0.23 19.53
C ASN A 352 7.52 0.29 18.29
N VAL A 353 6.36 0.90 18.47
CA VAL A 353 5.58 1.53 17.41
C VAL A 353 5.50 3.02 17.72
N GLN A 354 5.98 3.85 16.79
CA GLN A 354 6.02 5.29 16.95
C GLN A 354 5.41 6.01 15.77
N LYS A 355 4.84 7.18 16.07
CA LYS A 355 4.37 8.16 15.12
C LYS A 355 5.50 9.16 14.86
N VAL A 356 6.00 9.19 13.62
CA VAL A 356 7.17 10.02 13.25
C VAL A 356 6.76 11.41 12.78
N VAL A 357 5.72 11.46 11.94
CA VAL A 357 5.14 12.69 11.38
C VAL A 357 3.62 12.54 11.43
N GLU A 358 2.90 13.63 11.69
CA GLU A 358 1.45 13.73 11.48
C GLU A 358 1.16 15.10 10.86
N ASP A 359 0.37 15.13 9.79
CA ASP A 359 -0.02 16.33 9.04
C ASP A 359 -1.51 16.24 8.68
N ASP A 360 -2.17 17.39 8.59
CA ASP A 360 -3.59 17.50 8.31
C ASP A 360 -3.95 17.45 6.82
N GLY A 361 -2.97 17.17 5.95
CA GLY A 361 -3.15 17.04 4.51
C GLY A 361 -2.78 18.31 3.73
N HIS A 362 -2.42 19.41 4.40
CA HIS A 362 -1.97 20.62 3.72
C HIS A 362 -0.52 20.52 3.22
N LYS A 363 0.37 19.82 3.94
CA LYS A 363 1.76 19.61 3.55
C LYS A 363 2.04 18.18 3.07
N LEU A 364 1.28 17.21 3.54
CA LEU A 364 1.42 15.80 3.19
C LEU A 364 0.05 15.26 2.79
N ARG A 365 -0.38 15.62 1.58
CA ARG A 365 -1.68 15.22 1.05
C ARG A 365 -1.67 13.78 0.58
N PHE A 366 -2.59 12.98 1.12
CA PHE A 366 -2.93 11.64 0.65
C PHE A 366 -1.69 10.77 0.38
N ILE A 367 -0.81 10.74 1.39
CA ILE A 367 0.40 9.93 1.37
C ILE A 367 0.00 8.46 1.46
N THR A 368 0.62 7.64 0.61
CA THR A 368 0.38 6.20 0.56
C THR A 368 1.66 5.41 0.71
N THR A 369 2.84 6.03 0.63
CA THR A 369 4.12 5.35 0.88
C THR A 369 5.11 6.23 1.65
N VAL A 370 5.81 5.59 2.60
CA VAL A 370 6.98 6.14 3.27
C VAL A 370 8.13 5.14 3.16
N ALA A 371 9.34 5.61 2.83
CA ALA A 371 10.54 4.80 2.77
C ALA A 371 11.72 5.51 3.46
N TYR A 372 12.45 4.81 4.32
CA TYR A 372 13.59 5.36 5.04
C TYR A 372 14.91 4.77 4.54
N ASP A 373 15.85 5.64 4.22
CA ASP A 373 17.23 5.29 3.91
C ASP A 373 18.06 5.36 5.19
N SER A 374 18.25 4.22 5.87
CA SER A 374 19.07 4.16 7.08
C SER A 374 20.56 4.44 6.84
N LYS A 375 21.07 4.25 5.61
CA LYS A 375 22.47 4.55 5.27
C LYS A 375 22.74 6.03 5.11
N ARG A 376 21.72 6.80 4.70
CA ARG A 376 21.84 8.24 4.39
C ARG A 376 21.00 9.13 5.31
N SER A 377 20.28 8.53 6.24
CA SER A 377 19.37 9.20 7.18
C SER A 377 18.32 10.08 6.46
N LYS A 378 17.73 9.56 5.38
CA LYS A 378 16.73 10.27 4.57
C LYS A 378 15.38 9.57 4.62
N LEU A 379 14.32 10.33 4.87
CA LEU A 379 12.93 9.86 4.82
C LEU A 379 12.25 10.37 3.54
N TYR A 380 11.77 9.45 2.71
CA TYR A 380 11.02 9.74 1.49
C TYR A 380 9.53 9.52 1.73
N ILE A 381 8.70 10.49 1.38
CA ILE A 381 7.26 10.47 1.61
C ILE A 381 6.54 10.87 0.31
N HIS A 382 5.66 10.00 -0.18
CA HIS A 382 4.89 10.24 -1.40
C HIS A 382 3.52 9.54 -1.38
N GLY A 383 2.68 9.78 -2.38
CA GLY A 383 1.29 9.38 -2.30
C GLY A 383 0.46 9.48 -3.56
N LEU A 384 -0.75 8.93 -3.44
CA LEU A 384 -1.75 8.75 -4.50
C LEU A 384 -2.12 10.04 -5.22
N SER A 385 -2.20 11.16 -4.49
CA SER A 385 -2.56 12.48 -5.04
C SER A 385 -1.62 13.61 -4.58
N THR A 386 -0.40 13.25 -4.21
CA THR A 386 0.59 14.18 -3.70
C THR A 386 1.31 14.89 -4.86
N PRO A 387 1.33 16.23 -4.90
CA PRO A 387 1.92 16.98 -6.02
C PRO A 387 3.45 17.15 -5.93
N TYR A 388 4.10 16.52 -4.95
CA TYR A 388 5.54 16.56 -4.77
C TYR A 388 6.03 15.31 -4.04
N LEU A 389 7.29 14.94 -4.27
CA LEU A 389 8.04 14.06 -3.39
C LEU A 389 8.58 14.89 -2.22
N THR A 390 8.30 14.45 -0.99
CA THR A 390 8.89 15.05 0.22
C THR A 390 10.09 14.23 0.65
N VAL A 391 11.22 14.91 0.91
CA VAL A 391 12.47 14.31 1.39
C VAL A 391 12.88 15.01 2.67
N CYS A 392 13.04 14.26 3.76
CA CYS A 392 13.43 14.80 5.06
C CYS A 392 14.78 14.25 5.53
N ASP A 393 15.58 15.08 6.18
CA ASP A 393 16.67 14.64 7.05
C ASP A 393 16.12 14.05 8.34
N TYR A 394 16.32 12.75 8.58
CA TYR A 394 15.81 12.02 9.74
C TYR A 394 16.89 11.12 10.36
N SER A 395 17.40 11.57 11.51
CA SER A 395 18.44 10.92 12.32
C SER A 395 17.89 10.37 13.62
#